data_AF-R9QB56-F1
#
_entry.id   AF-R9QB56-F1
#
_cell.length_a   1.000
_cell.length_b   1.000
_cell.length_c   1.000
_cell.angle_alpha   90.00
_cell.angle_beta   90.00
_cell.angle_gamma   90.00
#
_symmetry.space_group_name_H-M   'P 1'
#
loop_
_entity.id
_entity.type
_entity.pdbx_description
1 polymer ?
#
loop_
_entity_poly.entity_id
_entity_poly.type
_entity_poly.pdbx_seq_one_letter_code
_entity_poly.pdbx_strand_id
1 'polypeptide(L)'
;MTCFIELVGLSLYIGVIGVITCPSPYYAALSMALAAGAGCITLVWHGGTLIGLMLFLIYLGGMLVVFAYSSALSGELYPDSWGEGVVKFYVLTYLVGFGVAALWFKYMRGGWRVVMDEYSEFYARPGDIGVGYVYYDGGAMLLVCGWALLLCLFAVLELTRGSKRGALRAV
;
A
#
# COMPACT_ATOMS: atom_id res chain seq x y z
N MET A 1 21.66 -4.66 -12.28
CA MET A 1 20.72 -3.67 -11.70
C MET A 1 19.28 -4.12 -11.82
N THR A 2 18.87 -4.74 -12.94
CA THR A 2 17.55 -5.33 -13.14
C THR A 2 17.17 -6.39 -12.10
N CYS A 3 18.08 -7.32 -11.75
CA CYS A 3 17.80 -8.37 -10.75
C CYS A 3 17.42 -7.82 -9.37
N PHE A 4 18.00 -6.68 -8.98
CA PHE A 4 17.68 -6.05 -7.69
C PHE A 4 16.27 -5.47 -7.71
N ILE A 5 15.89 -4.76 -8.78
CA ILE A 5 14.54 -4.19 -8.93
C ILE A 5 13.49 -5.30 -9.04
N GLU A 6 13.78 -6.39 -9.74
CA GLU A 6 12.90 -7.56 -9.80
C GLU A 6 12.72 -8.22 -8.43
N LEU A 7 13.79 -8.32 -7.63
CA LEU A 7 13.69 -8.85 -6.26
C LEU A 7 12.82 -7.96 -5.36
N VAL A 8 12.98 -6.64 -5.44
CA VAL A 8 12.15 -5.68 -4.70
C VAL A 8 10.70 -5.69 -5.20
N GLY A 9 10.47 -5.84 -6.51
CA GLY A 9 9.14 -6.00 -7.07
C GLY A 9 8.47 -7.30 -6.60
N LEU A 10 9.23 -8.39 -6.51
CA LEU A 10 8.76 -9.66 -5.97
C LEU A 10 8.44 -9.56 -4.47
N SER A 11 9.26 -8.86 -3.68
CA SER A 11 8.97 -8.64 -2.25
C SER A 11 7.74 -7.76 -2.04
N LEU A 12 7.50 -6.76 -2.90
CA LEU A 12 6.27 -5.98 -2.93
C LEU A 12 5.06 -6.89 -3.20
N TYR A 13 5.15 -7.74 -4.24
CA TYR A 13 4.07 -8.67 -4.58
C TYR A 13 3.75 -9.65 -3.45
N ILE A 14 4.77 -10.24 -2.82
CA ILE A 14 4.62 -11.11 -1.65
C ILE A 14 3.95 -10.35 -0.50
N GLY A 15 4.36 -9.09 -0.26
CA GLY A 15 3.72 -8.22 0.73
C GLY A 15 2.22 -8.08 0.47
N VAL A 16 1.82 -7.76 -0.75
CA VAL A 16 0.40 -7.59 -1.14
C VAL A 16 -0.39 -8.89 -1.02
N ILE A 17 0.15 -10.04 -1.45
CA ILE A 17 -0.50 -11.34 -1.23
C ILE A 17 -0.69 -11.58 0.26
N GLY A 18 0.34 -11.25 1.05
CA GLY A 18 0.28 -11.32 2.50
C GLY A 18 -0.96 -10.60 3.01
N VAL A 19 -1.15 -9.33 2.66
CA VAL A 19 -2.30 -8.52 3.08
C VAL A 19 -3.63 -9.14 2.69
N ILE A 20 -3.77 -9.62 1.45
CA ILE A 20 -5.03 -10.19 0.92
C ILE A 20 -5.38 -11.50 1.63
N THR A 21 -4.37 -12.29 1.99
CA THR A 21 -4.54 -13.64 2.56
C THR A 21 -4.47 -13.64 4.09
N CYS A 22 -4.45 -12.48 4.74
CA CYS A 22 -4.31 -12.40 6.19
C CYS A 22 -5.53 -12.96 6.93
N PRO A 23 -5.35 -13.98 7.79
CA PRO A 23 -6.42 -14.50 8.64
C PRO A 23 -6.70 -13.57 9.81
N SER A 24 -5.69 -12.83 10.29
CA SER A 24 -5.82 -11.88 11.40
C SER A 24 -5.16 -10.53 11.09
N PRO A 25 -5.64 -9.43 11.69
CA PRO A 25 -5.19 -8.08 11.36
C PRO A 25 -3.72 -7.82 11.75
N TYR A 26 -3.16 -8.53 12.73
CA TYR A 26 -1.74 -8.38 13.08
C TYR A 26 -0.78 -8.76 11.94
N TYR A 27 -1.07 -9.88 11.26
CA TYR A 27 -0.27 -10.30 10.10
C TYR A 27 -0.47 -9.36 8.90
N ALA A 28 -1.65 -8.74 8.80
CA ALA A 28 -1.92 -7.73 7.77
C ALA A 28 -1.06 -6.48 7.99
N ALA A 29 -0.81 -6.09 9.24
CA ALA A 29 0.00 -4.92 9.55
C ALA A 29 1.44 -5.12 9.10
N LEU A 30 2.02 -6.29 9.41
CA LEU A 30 3.38 -6.65 9.03
C LEU A 30 3.56 -6.78 7.51
N SER A 31 2.60 -7.40 6.83
CA SER A 31 2.64 -7.54 5.37
C SER A 31 2.43 -6.21 4.64
N MET A 32 1.55 -5.34 5.15
CA MET A 32 1.41 -3.94 4.69
C MET A 32 2.72 -3.17 4.85
N ALA A 33 3.43 -3.37 5.97
CA ALA A 33 4.71 -2.72 6.22
C ALA A 33 5.76 -3.11 5.16
N LEU A 34 5.85 -4.41 4.87
CA LEU A 34 6.74 -4.97 3.87
C LEU A 34 6.39 -4.43 2.46
N ALA A 35 5.11 -4.42 2.10
CA ALA A 35 4.64 -3.90 0.81
C ALA A 35 4.94 -2.40 0.66
N ALA A 36 4.66 -1.58 1.68
CA ALA A 36 4.93 -0.15 1.67
C ALA A 36 6.44 0.13 1.61
N GLY A 37 7.26 -0.58 2.39
CA GLY A 37 8.72 -0.44 2.36
C GLY A 37 9.32 -0.81 1.01
N ALA A 38 8.91 -1.95 0.42
CA ALA A 38 9.33 -2.35 -0.92
C ALA A 38 8.89 -1.33 -1.99
N GLY A 39 7.66 -0.81 -1.90
CA GLY A 39 7.16 0.25 -2.78
C GLY A 39 7.92 1.58 -2.65
N CYS A 40 8.37 1.94 -1.46
CA CYS A 40 9.24 3.11 -1.27
C CYS A 40 10.57 2.92 -1.99
N ILE A 41 11.17 1.73 -1.86
CA ILE A 41 12.43 1.40 -2.52
C ILE A 41 12.24 1.51 -4.04
N THR A 42 11.21 0.89 -4.64
CA THR A 42 10.97 0.97 -6.09
C THR A 42 10.80 2.41 -6.58
N LEU A 43 10.03 3.24 -5.87
CA LEU A 43 9.85 4.66 -6.22
C LEU A 43 11.16 5.45 -6.18
N VAL A 44 12.01 5.21 -5.17
CA VAL A 44 13.33 5.84 -5.07
C VAL A 44 14.24 5.44 -6.23
N TRP A 45 14.21 4.16 -6.66
CA TRP A 45 14.97 3.69 -7.83
C TRP A 45 14.53 4.35 -9.13
N HIS A 46 13.24 4.63 -9.29
CA HIS A 46 12.70 5.34 -10.46
C HIS A 46 12.81 6.88 -10.34
N GLY A 47 13.53 7.40 -9.34
CA GLY A 47 13.79 8.83 -9.20
C GLY A 47 12.72 9.63 -8.44
N GLY A 48 11.63 9.00 -7.99
CA GLY A 48 10.54 9.62 -7.24
C GLY A 48 10.77 9.64 -5.73
N THR A 49 11.86 10.25 -5.24
CA THR A 49 12.19 10.20 -3.80
C THR A 49 11.17 10.89 -2.92
N LEU A 50 10.65 12.05 -3.33
CA LEU A 50 9.68 12.79 -2.50
C LEU A 50 8.35 12.05 -2.40
N ILE A 51 7.88 11.45 -3.49
CA ILE A 51 6.66 10.61 -3.51
C ILE A 51 6.90 9.32 -2.69
N GLY A 52 8.08 8.70 -2.81
CA GLY A 52 8.46 7.55 -1.99
C GLY A 52 8.50 7.87 -0.50
N LEU A 53 9.04 9.03 -0.11
CA LEU A 53 9.01 9.51 1.28
C LEU A 53 7.59 9.79 1.75
N MET A 54 6.75 10.46 0.95
CA MET A 54 5.33 10.66 1.30
C MET A 54 4.61 9.34 1.55
N LEU A 55 4.84 8.34 0.69
CA LEU A 55 4.28 6.99 0.87
C LEU A 55 4.78 6.37 2.18
N PHE A 56 6.09 6.46 2.45
CA PHE A 56 6.68 5.98 3.71
C PHE A 56 5.99 6.63 4.93
N LEU A 57 5.92 7.96 4.97
CA LEU A 57 5.33 8.67 6.11
C LEU A 57 3.84 8.39 6.28
N ILE A 58 3.05 8.42 5.20
CA ILE A 58 1.58 8.28 5.29
C ILE A 58 1.18 6.83 5.57
N TYR A 59 1.80 5.85 4.89
CA TYR A 59 1.46 4.43 5.08
C TYR A 59 2.11 3.82 6.33
N LEU A 60 3.44 3.92 6.50
CA LEU A 60 4.11 3.33 7.65
C LEU A 60 3.96 4.17 8.91
N GLY A 61 3.98 5.51 8.79
CA GLY A 61 3.82 6.39 9.94
C GLY A 61 2.36 6.58 10.35
N GLY A 62 1.48 6.87 9.40
CA GLY A 62 0.07 7.17 9.68
C GLY A 62 -0.79 5.91 9.82
N MET A 63 -1.03 5.24 8.68
CA MET A 63 -2.03 4.18 8.62
C MET A 63 -1.63 2.91 9.37
N LEU A 64 -0.36 2.52 9.32
CA LEU A 64 0.09 1.32 10.01
C LEU A 64 -0.06 1.44 11.53
N VAL A 65 0.22 2.61 12.12
CA VAL A 65 0.09 2.83 13.57
C VAL A 65 -1.38 2.73 14.01
N VAL A 66 -2.30 3.36 13.28
CA VAL A 66 -3.74 3.28 13.57
C VAL A 66 -4.25 1.85 13.38
N PHE A 67 -3.75 1.15 12.36
CA PHE A 67 -4.11 -0.23 12.09
C PHE A 67 -3.60 -1.18 13.20
N ALA A 68 -2.37 -1.01 13.66
CA ALA A 68 -1.80 -1.77 14.78
C ALA A 68 -2.53 -1.48 16.10
N TYR A 69 -2.96 -0.23 16.34
CA TYR A 69 -3.75 0.11 17.50
C TYR A 69 -5.13 -0.55 17.47
N SER A 70 -5.78 -0.56 16.30
CA SER A 70 -7.09 -1.20 16.13
C SER A 70 -6.98 -2.72 16.25
N SER A 71 -5.92 -3.34 15.71
CA SER A 71 -5.70 -4.78 15.85
C SER A 71 -5.43 -5.16 17.30
N ALA A 72 -4.71 -4.32 18.06
CA ALA A 72 -4.49 -4.50 19.49
C ALA A 72 -5.81 -4.48 20.28
N LEU A 73 -6.74 -3.59 19.92
CA LEU A 73 -8.07 -3.50 20.53
C LEU A 73 -8.99 -4.66 20.13
N SER A 74 -8.87 -5.18 18.90
CA SER A 74 -9.65 -6.32 18.39
C SER A 74 -8.98 -7.66 18.64
N GLY A 75 -8.04 -7.75 19.59
CA GLY A 75 -7.24 -8.95 19.81
C GLY A 75 -8.09 -10.13 20.27
N GLU A 76 -8.23 -11.13 19.40
CA GLU A 76 -8.82 -12.42 19.74
C GLU A 76 -7.81 -13.27 20.53
N LEU A 77 -8.26 -14.01 21.56
CA LEU A 77 -7.39 -14.81 22.44
C LEU A 77 -6.65 -15.94 21.69
N TYR A 78 -7.17 -16.40 20.55
CA TYR A 78 -6.60 -17.44 19.70
C TYR A 78 -6.56 -16.95 18.25
N PRO A 79 -5.51 -16.24 17.84
CA PRO A 79 -5.41 -15.76 16.47
C PRO A 79 -5.16 -16.93 15.52
N ASP A 80 -5.99 -17.04 14.48
CA ASP A 80 -5.76 -17.96 13.37
C ASP A 80 -4.39 -17.69 12.74
N SER A 81 -3.62 -18.75 12.57
CA SER A 81 -2.25 -18.66 12.08
C SER A 81 -2.20 -18.82 10.56
N TRP A 82 -1.18 -18.25 9.92
CA TRP A 82 -0.84 -18.54 8.51
C TRP A 82 -0.58 -20.03 8.22
N GLY A 83 -0.51 -20.88 9.25
CA GLY A 83 -0.28 -22.31 9.15
C GLY A 83 -1.50 -23.12 8.67
N GLU A 84 -2.69 -22.54 8.65
CA GLU A 84 -3.91 -23.26 8.29
C GLU A 84 -3.97 -23.63 6.81
N GLY A 85 -4.49 -24.83 6.52
CA GLY A 85 -4.51 -25.39 5.17
C GLY A 85 -5.25 -24.51 4.17
N VAL A 86 -6.28 -23.79 4.62
CA VAL A 86 -7.10 -22.91 3.78
C VAL A 86 -6.32 -21.67 3.35
N VAL A 87 -5.63 -20.99 4.26
CA VAL A 87 -4.79 -19.82 3.96
C VAL A 87 -3.64 -20.21 3.01
N LYS A 88 -3.00 -21.36 3.26
CA LYS A 88 -1.95 -21.89 2.38
C LYS A 88 -2.46 -22.13 0.95
N PHE A 89 -3.68 -22.65 0.81
CA PHE A 89 -4.28 -22.86 -0.51
C PHE A 89 -4.52 -21.55 -1.26
N TYR A 90 -5.02 -20.51 -0.57
CA TYR A 90 -5.18 -19.19 -1.18
C TYR A 90 -3.85 -18.59 -1.61
N VAL A 91 -2.84 -18.59 -0.73
CA VAL A 91 -1.50 -18.09 -1.04
C VAL A 91 -0.90 -18.81 -2.24
N LEU A 92 -1.00 -20.14 -2.28
CA LEU A 92 -0.49 -20.95 -3.39
C LEU A 92 -1.19 -20.60 -4.71
N THR A 93 -2.51 -20.40 -4.68
CA THR A 93 -3.30 -20.03 -5.86
C THR A 93 -2.87 -18.68 -6.42
N TYR A 94 -2.67 -17.67 -5.56
CA TYR A 94 -2.17 -16.35 -5.98
C TYR A 94 -0.74 -16.40 -6.53
N LEU A 95 0.14 -17.22 -5.94
CA LEU A 95 1.50 -17.39 -6.43
C LEU A 95 1.53 -18.09 -7.80
N VAL A 96 0.75 -19.16 -7.97
CA VAL A 96 0.64 -19.88 -9.26
C VAL A 96 0.02 -18.96 -10.32
N GLY A 97 -1.06 -18.24 -9.98
CA GLY A 97 -1.70 -17.30 -10.90
C GLY A 97 -0.73 -16.22 -11.41
N PHE A 98 0.09 -15.66 -10.53
CA PHE A 98 1.13 -14.71 -10.92
C PHE A 98 2.23 -15.34 -11.75
N GLY A 99 2.68 -16.55 -11.41
CA GLY A 99 3.66 -17.28 -12.21
C GLY A 99 3.18 -17.53 -13.63
N VAL A 100 1.93 -18.00 -13.79
CA VAL A 100 1.30 -18.20 -15.11
C VAL A 100 1.17 -16.87 -15.85
N ALA A 101 0.69 -15.81 -15.20
CA ALA A 101 0.58 -14.49 -15.80
C ALA A 101 1.95 -13.97 -16.27
N ALA A 102 2.98 -14.05 -15.43
CA ALA A 102 4.33 -13.61 -15.75
C ALA A 102 4.94 -14.39 -16.94
N LEU A 103 4.74 -15.72 -16.98
CA LEU A 103 5.17 -16.56 -18.10
C LEU A 103 4.41 -16.21 -19.38
N TRP A 104 3.10 -15.96 -19.28
CA TRP A 104 2.26 -15.58 -20.41
C TRP A 104 2.66 -14.21 -20.97
N PHE A 105 2.90 -13.22 -20.11
CA PHE A 105 3.44 -11.91 -20.47
C PHE A 105 4.82 -12.03 -21.13
N LYS A 106 5.70 -12.89 -20.61
CA LYS A 106 7.02 -13.14 -21.20
C LYS A 106 6.93 -13.75 -22.60
N TYR A 107 5.98 -14.68 -22.81
CA TYR A 107 5.78 -15.36 -24.09
C TYR A 107 5.14 -14.46 -25.15
N MET A 108 4.11 -13.68 -24.79
CA MET A 108 3.39 -12.81 -25.72
C MET A 108 4.16 -11.56 -26.14
N ARG A 109 5.03 -11.01 -25.27
CA ARG A 109 5.69 -9.71 -25.48
C ARG A 109 7.17 -9.77 -25.83
N GLY A 110 7.73 -10.97 -26.06
CA GLY A 110 9.14 -11.14 -26.46
C GLY A 110 10.15 -10.84 -25.36
N GLY A 111 9.82 -11.17 -24.11
CA GLY A 111 10.68 -10.95 -22.94
C GLY A 111 10.39 -9.64 -22.18
N TRP A 112 11.00 -9.51 -21.01
CA TRP A 112 10.97 -8.31 -20.15
C TRP A 112 11.78 -7.21 -20.84
N ARG A 113 11.26 -6.68 -21.96
CA ARG A 113 11.76 -5.41 -22.51
C ARG A 113 11.39 -4.37 -21.48
N VAL A 114 12.38 -4.14 -20.63
CA VAL A 114 12.44 -3.10 -19.63
C VAL A 114 11.86 -1.86 -20.26
N VAL A 115 10.70 -1.42 -19.76
CA VAL A 115 10.23 -0.05 -19.94
C VAL A 115 11.19 0.78 -19.09
N MET A 116 12.45 0.88 -19.55
CA MET A 116 13.31 1.98 -19.16
C MET A 116 12.74 3.13 -19.94
N ASP A 117 12.12 4.02 -19.20
CA ASP A 117 11.91 5.39 -19.65
C ASP A 117 13.25 5.88 -20.22
N GLU A 118 13.29 6.12 -21.54
CA GLU A 118 14.38 6.77 -22.24
C GLU A 118 14.43 8.26 -21.86
N TYR A 119 14.54 8.59 -20.57
CA TYR A 119 14.77 9.97 -20.14
C TYR A 119 15.83 9.97 -19.04
N SER A 120 17.02 9.50 -19.41
CA SER A 120 18.25 9.89 -18.74
C SER A 120 18.58 11.34 -19.08
N GLU A 121 17.76 12.28 -18.62
CA GLU A 121 18.12 13.70 -18.69
C GLU A 121 18.24 14.27 -17.28
N PHE A 122 19.51 14.50 -16.95
CA PHE A 122 20.09 15.18 -15.80
C PHE A 122 19.67 16.67 -15.73
N TYR A 123 18.41 16.98 -16.01
CA TYR A 123 17.84 18.31 -15.87
C TYR A 123 16.71 18.25 -14.83
N ALA A 124 16.94 18.89 -13.69
CA ALA A 124 16.00 19.11 -12.59
C ALA A 124 14.88 18.06 -12.44
N ARG A 125 15.09 17.07 -11.55
CA ARG A 125 14.17 15.96 -11.21
C ARG A 125 12.68 16.37 -11.31
N PRO A 126 11.94 15.88 -12.32
CA PRO A 126 10.56 16.30 -12.58
C PRO A 126 9.60 16.09 -11.39
N GLY A 127 9.91 15.13 -10.50
CA GLY A 127 9.08 14.80 -9.34
C GLY A 127 8.95 15.92 -8.29
N ASP A 128 9.98 16.74 -8.08
CA ASP A 128 9.96 17.79 -7.06
C ASP A 128 9.29 19.08 -7.58
N ILE A 129 9.46 19.38 -8.88
CA ILE A 129 8.80 20.51 -9.54
C ILE A 129 7.29 20.25 -9.66
N GLY A 130 6.89 18.99 -9.91
CA GLY A 130 5.49 18.58 -10.03
C GLY A 130 4.64 18.88 -8.79
N VAL A 131 5.22 18.80 -7.59
CA VAL A 131 4.48 19.13 -6.34
C VAL A 131 4.18 20.62 -6.24
N GLY A 132 5.07 21.49 -6.75
CA GLY A 132 4.80 22.93 -6.83
C GLY A 132 3.59 23.25 -7.72
N TYR A 133 3.42 22.51 -8.82
CA TYR A 133 2.28 22.68 -9.72
C TYR A 133 0.93 22.32 -9.08
N VAL A 134 0.91 21.44 -8.09
CA VAL A 134 -0.31 21.13 -7.32
C VAL A 134 -0.84 22.36 -6.57
N TYR A 135 0.05 23.24 -6.11
CA TYR A 135 -0.35 24.49 -5.45
C TYR A 135 -0.64 25.62 -6.43
N TYR A 136 0.02 25.62 -7.60
CA TYR A 136 -0.16 26.67 -8.60
C TYR A 136 -1.48 26.54 -9.38
N ASP A 137 -1.77 25.35 -9.90
CA ASP A 137 -2.95 25.09 -10.76
C ASP A 137 -3.93 24.07 -10.12
N GLY A 138 -3.44 23.22 -9.21
CA GLY A 138 -4.24 22.19 -8.53
C GLY A 138 -5.10 22.68 -7.37
N GLY A 139 -5.28 23.99 -7.18
CA GLY A 139 -5.97 24.56 -6.02
C GLY A 139 -7.40 24.04 -5.84
N ALA A 140 -8.16 23.85 -6.93
CA ALA A 140 -9.51 23.29 -6.86
C ALA A 140 -9.50 21.83 -6.35
N MET A 141 -8.56 21.01 -6.82
CA MET A 141 -8.40 19.62 -6.33
C MET A 141 -7.98 19.60 -4.85
N LEU A 142 -7.11 20.50 -4.42
CA LEU A 142 -6.72 20.64 -3.02
C LEU A 142 -7.90 21.02 -2.11
N LEU A 143 -8.77 21.93 -2.56
CA LEU A 143 -9.97 22.30 -1.82
C LEU A 143 -10.95 21.13 -1.69
N VAL A 144 -11.17 20.37 -2.76
CA VAL A 144 -12.03 19.18 -2.72
C VAL A 144 -11.44 18.10 -1.79
N CYS A 145 -10.12 17.87 -1.86
CA CYS A 145 -9.43 16.92 -0.98
C CYS A 145 -9.52 17.35 0.49
N GLY A 146 -9.26 18.63 0.78
CA GLY A 146 -9.38 19.18 2.14
C GLY A 146 -10.81 19.09 2.68
N TRP A 147 -11.80 19.40 1.84
CA TRP A 147 -13.21 19.24 2.22
C TRP A 147 -13.55 17.78 2.51
N ALA A 148 -13.12 16.83 1.66
CA ALA A 148 -13.33 15.40 1.89
C ALA A 148 -12.70 14.92 3.20
N LEU A 149 -11.49 15.38 3.54
CA LEU A 149 -10.84 15.07 4.81
C LEU A 149 -11.61 15.64 6.02
N LEU A 150 -12.14 16.86 5.92
CA LEU A 150 -13.00 17.45 6.96
C LEU A 150 -14.29 16.66 7.14
N LEU A 151 -14.96 16.26 6.05
CA LEU A 151 -16.15 15.41 6.13
C LEU A 151 -15.84 14.05 6.74
N CYS A 152 -14.70 13.44 6.39
CA CYS A 152 -14.24 12.20 7.02
C CYS A 152 -14.04 12.38 8.53
N LEU A 153 -13.42 13.48 8.97
CA LEU A 153 -13.26 13.80 10.39
C LEU A 153 -14.61 13.93 11.09
N PHE A 154 -15.56 14.68 10.54
CA PHE A 154 -16.91 14.81 11.13
C PHE A 154 -17.63 13.47 11.18
N ALA A 155 -17.54 12.65 10.13
CA ALA A 155 -18.13 11.32 10.10
C ALA A 155 -17.56 10.44 11.24
N VAL A 156 -16.24 10.41 11.41
CA VAL A 156 -15.59 9.64 12.49
C VAL A 156 -15.97 10.18 13.88
N LEU A 157 -16.08 11.51 14.04
CA LEU A 157 -16.51 12.12 15.31
C LEU A 157 -17.96 11.77 15.67
N GLU A 158 -18.88 11.79 14.72
CA GLU A 158 -20.27 11.40 14.96
C GLU A 158 -20.40 9.88 15.23
N LEU A 159 -19.67 9.04 14.49
CA LEU A 159 -19.61 7.59 14.74
C LEU A 159 -19.10 7.28 16.16
N THR A 160 -18.03 7.93 16.60
CA THR A 160 -17.46 7.71 17.94
C THR A 160 -18.31 8.33 19.05
N ARG A 161 -19.03 9.45 18.79
CA ARG A 161 -20.03 10.02 19.70
C ARG A 161 -21.24 9.12 19.90
N GLY A 162 -21.64 8.37 18.87
CA GLY A 162 -22.77 7.43 18.91
C GLY A 162 -22.64 6.34 19.97
N SER A 163 -21.42 6.00 20.41
CA SER A 163 -21.17 5.08 21.53
C SER A 163 -21.77 5.57 22.86
N LYS A 164 -21.90 6.89 23.08
CA LYS A 164 -22.50 7.47 24.29
C LYS A 164 -24.00 7.76 24.17
N ARG A 165 -24.53 8.03 22.96
CA ARG A 165 -25.96 8.27 22.68
C ARG A 165 -26.31 7.84 21.24
N GLY A 166 -26.79 6.60 21.05
CA GLY A 166 -27.20 6.10 19.73
C GLY A 166 -27.54 4.60 19.71
N ALA A 167 -28.00 4.10 18.56
CA ALA A 167 -28.41 2.70 18.33
C ALA A 167 -27.27 1.66 18.46
N LEU A 168 -26.02 2.12 18.53
CA LEU A 168 -24.82 1.30 18.73
C LEU A 168 -24.55 0.95 20.21
N ARG A 169 -25.41 1.34 21.16
CA ARG A 169 -25.28 0.98 22.59
C ARG A 169 -25.57 -0.50 22.91
N ALA A 170 -25.98 -1.28 21.91
CA ALA A 170 -26.32 -2.69 22.06
C ALA A 170 -25.12 -3.63 21.88
N VAL A 171 -23.93 -3.10 21.59
CA VAL A 171 -22.64 -3.82 21.56
C VAL A 171 -21.76 -3.32 22.70
#